data_AF-A0A0K8SK89-F1
#
_entry.id   AF-A0A0K8SK89-F1
#
_cell.length_a   1.000
_cell.length_b   1.000
_cell.length_c   1.000
_cell.angle_alpha   90.00
_cell.angle_beta   90.00
_cell.angle_gamma   90.00
#
_symmetry.space_group_name_H-M   'P 1'
#
loop_
_entity.id
_entity.type
_entity.pdbx_description
1 polymer ?
#
loop_
_entity_poly.entity_id
_entity_poly.type
_entity_poly.pdbx_seq_one_letter_code
_entity_poly.pdbx_strand_id
1 'polypeptide(L)'
;MEASRVNSEGDARDGVELHVTNSTMMSTEPVMKMRERLQALKALQLKTSDLESQFFKELHALERRYSTDFSKLYEKRNEIIQGEREPEEQEKAEEDDVLKDIAVKMSCSDQPGVASFWLTVFRHSSTLNDMMRPYDEPILEHLQDIKIEYTENPMGFRLNFHFSPNRTSRTRS
;
A
#
# COMPACT_ATOMS: atom_id res chain seq x y z
N MET A 1 -57.61 12.97 23.29
CA MET A 1 -58.56 12.17 22.51
C MET A 1 -57.86 10.88 22.14
N GLU A 2 -58.31 9.67 22.43
CA GLU A 2 -59.37 9.14 23.26
C GLU A 2 -59.06 7.64 23.31
N ALA A 3 -59.03 7.05 24.50
CA ALA A 3 -58.93 5.62 24.66
C ALA A 3 -60.34 5.03 24.69
N SER A 4 -60.59 3.94 23.95
CA SER A 4 -61.64 2.95 24.24
C SER A 4 -61.47 1.73 23.34
N ARG A 5 -61.14 0.56 23.91
CA ARG A 5 -62.02 -0.55 24.37
C ARG A 5 -62.26 -1.53 23.20
N VAL A 6 -62.08 -2.84 23.33
CA VAL A 6 -62.95 -3.79 24.06
C VAL A 6 -62.23 -5.15 24.21
N ASN A 7 -62.40 -5.79 25.37
CA ASN A 7 -62.03 -7.18 25.68
C ASN A 7 -62.88 -8.20 24.91
N SER A 8 -62.30 -9.36 24.59
CA SER A 8 -63.04 -10.62 24.42
C SER A 8 -62.13 -11.78 24.83
N GLU A 9 -62.47 -12.40 25.96
CA GLU A 9 -61.97 -13.71 26.38
C GLU A 9 -62.44 -14.82 25.42
N GLY A 10 -61.64 -15.88 25.33
CA GLY A 10 -62.01 -17.17 24.74
C GLY A 10 -61.00 -17.65 23.71
N ASP A 11 -60.12 -18.59 24.08
CA ASP A 11 -60.38 -20.02 23.84
C ASP A 11 -59.17 -20.84 24.31
N ALA A 12 -59.46 -21.97 24.96
CA ALA A 12 -58.45 -22.93 25.35
C ALA A 12 -58.25 -23.90 24.20
N ARG A 13 -57.05 -23.91 23.57
CA ARG A 13 -56.39 -25.11 23.05
C ARG A 13 -55.02 -24.82 22.46
N ASP A 14 -54.13 -25.76 22.77
CA ASP A 14 -52.91 -26.16 22.06
C ASP A 14 -51.69 -25.24 22.04
N GLY A 15 -50.58 -25.81 22.52
CA GLY A 15 -49.30 -25.64 21.85
C GLY A 15 -48.24 -24.86 22.61
N VAL A 16 -47.41 -25.61 23.34
CA VAL A 16 -45.95 -25.40 23.47
C VAL A 16 -45.48 -24.00 23.84
N GLU A 17 -45.08 -23.82 25.09
CA GLU A 17 -43.99 -22.90 25.41
C GLU A 17 -42.95 -23.65 26.27
N LEU A 18 -42.16 -24.49 25.60
CA LEU A 18 -40.87 -24.90 26.14
C LEU A 18 -40.01 -23.65 26.21
N HIS A 19 -39.88 -23.10 27.41
CA HIS A 19 -38.96 -22.00 27.70
C HIS A 19 -37.52 -22.55 27.62
N VAL A 20 -37.03 -22.75 26.39
CA VAL A 20 -35.66 -23.21 26.14
C VAL A 20 -34.74 -22.03 26.39
N THR A 21 -34.08 -22.03 27.55
CA THR A 21 -33.06 -21.04 27.86
C THR A 21 -31.90 -21.15 26.87
N ASN A 22 -31.16 -20.05 26.66
CA ASN A 22 -29.96 -20.01 25.81
C ASN A 22 -28.95 -21.11 26.18
N SER A 23 -28.93 -21.52 27.46
CA SER A 23 -28.10 -22.60 27.99
C SER A 23 -28.55 -23.99 27.53
N THR A 24 -29.85 -24.24 27.39
CA THR A 24 -30.40 -25.52 26.89
C THR A 24 -30.24 -25.63 25.37
N MET A 25 -30.38 -24.53 24.62
CA MET A 25 -30.10 -24.49 23.17
C MET A 25 -28.62 -24.77 22.85
N MET A 26 -27.70 -24.24 23.67
CA MET A 26 -26.24 -24.43 23.54
C MET A 26 -25.78 -25.89 23.70
N SER A 27 -26.56 -26.72 24.38
CA SER A 27 -26.24 -28.12 24.65
C SER A 27 -26.98 -29.11 23.75
N THR A 28 -27.75 -28.63 22.77
CA THR A 28 -28.41 -29.51 21.80
C THR A 28 -27.38 -30.15 20.86
N GLU A 29 -27.62 -31.40 20.45
CA GLU A 29 -26.71 -32.14 19.56
C GLU A 29 -26.35 -31.37 18.27
N PRO A 30 -27.29 -30.69 17.57
CA PRO A 30 -26.95 -29.89 16.39
C PRO A 30 -26.02 -28.72 16.69
N VAL A 31 -26.19 -28.05 17.84
CA VAL A 31 -25.37 -26.90 18.25
C VAL A 31 -23.97 -27.35 18.66
N MET A 32 -23.85 -28.49 19.35
CA MET A 32 -22.54 -29.07 19.69
C MET A 32 -21.75 -29.47 18.43
N LYS A 33 -22.40 -30.15 17.46
CA LYS A 33 -21.78 -30.47 16.16
C LYS A 33 -21.37 -29.22 15.39
N MET A 34 -22.18 -28.15 15.44
CA MET A 34 -21.82 -26.87 14.83
C MET A 34 -20.60 -26.25 15.52
N ARG A 35 -20.53 -26.30 16.85
CA ARG A 35 -19.40 -25.78 17.62
C ARG A 35 -18.10 -26.51 17.29
N GLU A 36 -18.14 -27.84 17.21
CA GLU A 36 -16.98 -28.67 16.82
C GLU A 36 -16.50 -28.31 15.41
N ARG A 37 -17.43 -28.11 14.46
CA ARG A 37 -17.08 -27.63 13.10
C ARG A 37 -16.41 -26.27 13.13
N LEU A 38 -16.96 -25.30 13.86
CA LEU A 38 -16.37 -23.96 13.98
C LEU A 38 -14.99 -24.01 14.65
N GLN A 39 -14.78 -24.88 15.64
CA GLN A 39 -13.47 -25.09 16.26
C GLN A 39 -12.47 -25.67 15.25
N ALA A 40 -12.88 -26.66 14.45
CA ALA A 40 -12.06 -27.21 13.39
C ALA A 40 -11.70 -26.16 12.32
N LEU A 41 -12.68 -25.33 11.90
CA LEU A 41 -12.44 -24.22 10.96
C LEU A 41 -11.48 -23.18 11.53
N LYS A 42 -11.61 -22.82 12.82
CA LYS A 42 -10.68 -21.91 13.48
C LYS A 42 -9.26 -22.50 13.52
N ALA A 43 -9.12 -23.79 13.80
CA ALA A 43 -7.82 -24.46 13.79
C ALA A 43 -7.20 -24.50 12.38
N LEU A 44 -8.00 -24.66 11.33
CA LEU A 44 -7.54 -24.54 9.95
C LEU A 44 -7.10 -23.11 9.63
N GLN A 45 -7.87 -22.09 10.03
CA GLN A 45 -7.52 -20.69 9.82
C GLN A 45 -6.18 -20.33 10.47
N LEU A 46 -5.90 -20.86 11.67
CA LEU A 46 -4.61 -20.65 12.33
C LEU A 46 -3.46 -21.22 11.50
N LYS A 47 -3.61 -22.45 10.97
CA LYS A 47 -2.61 -23.06 10.08
C LYS A 47 -2.41 -22.27 8.79
N THR A 48 -3.49 -21.71 8.23
CA THR A 48 -3.41 -20.81 7.07
C THR A 48 -2.60 -19.56 7.41
N SER A 49 -2.87 -18.93 8.55
CA SER A 49 -2.13 -17.75 9.00
C SER A 49 -0.64 -18.05 9.25
N ASP A 50 -0.32 -19.22 9.82
CA ASP A 50 1.06 -19.66 10.01
C ASP A 50 1.78 -19.86 8.67
N LEU A 51 1.09 -20.40 7.67
CA LEU A 51 1.63 -20.59 6.32
C LEU A 51 1.82 -19.25 5.60
N GLU A 52 0.85 -18.33 5.71
CA GLU A 52 0.96 -16.96 5.19
C GLU A 52 2.16 -16.24 5.81
N SER A 53 2.39 -16.39 7.11
CA SER A 53 3.57 -15.83 7.79
C SER A 53 4.88 -16.35 7.20
N GLN A 54 4.97 -17.64 6.87
CA GLN A 54 6.13 -18.22 6.19
C GLN A 54 6.28 -17.67 4.77
N PHE A 55 5.19 -17.60 4.02
CA PHE A 55 5.17 -17.04 2.68
C PHE A 55 5.68 -15.59 2.65
N PHE A 56 5.18 -14.72 3.53
CA PHE A 56 5.63 -13.32 3.59
C PHE A 56 7.09 -13.18 4.01
N LYS A 57 7.62 -14.09 4.84
CA LYS A 57 9.06 -14.13 5.18
C LYS A 57 9.93 -14.46 3.98
N GLU A 58 9.54 -15.47 3.21
CA GLU A 58 10.26 -15.86 1.99
C GLU A 58 10.16 -14.79 0.90
N LEU A 59 8.96 -14.23 0.70
CA LEU A 59 8.74 -13.13 -0.23
C LEU A 59 9.63 -11.92 0.13
N HIS A 60 9.66 -11.52 1.39
CA HIS A 60 10.49 -10.41 1.82
C HIS A 60 11.98 -10.69 1.64
N ALA A 61 12.45 -11.91 1.92
CA ALA A 61 13.83 -12.30 1.64
C ALA A 61 14.15 -12.23 0.13
N LEU A 62 13.19 -12.59 -0.72
CA LEU A 62 13.31 -12.48 -2.18
C LEU A 62 13.38 -11.01 -2.63
N GLU A 63 12.50 -10.15 -2.12
CA GLU A 63 12.51 -8.70 -2.38
C GLU A 63 13.88 -8.10 -2.03
N ARG A 64 14.41 -8.43 -0.84
CA ARG A 64 15.76 -7.97 -0.42
C ARG A 64 16.84 -8.41 -1.39
N ARG A 65 16.81 -9.66 -1.84
CA ARG A 65 17.81 -10.18 -2.78
C ARG A 65 17.81 -9.38 -4.09
N TYR A 66 16.64 -9.17 -4.70
CA TYR A 66 16.54 -8.43 -5.96
C TYR A 66 16.73 -6.92 -5.78
N SER A 67 16.50 -6.38 -4.57
CA SER A 67 16.73 -4.96 -4.29
C SER A 67 18.15 -4.50 -4.60
N THR A 68 19.15 -5.37 -4.42
CA THR A 68 20.56 -5.08 -4.74
C THR A 68 20.75 -4.81 -6.24
N ASP A 69 20.12 -5.60 -7.10
CA ASP A 69 20.27 -5.45 -8.55
C ASP A 69 19.44 -4.27 -9.07
N PHE A 70 18.24 -4.06 -8.52
CA PHE A 70 17.47 -2.84 -8.79
C PHE A 70 18.21 -1.58 -8.35
N SER A 71 18.90 -1.61 -7.21
CA SER A 71 19.67 -0.46 -6.71
C SER A 71 20.74 -0.02 -7.70
N LYS A 72 21.46 -0.96 -8.33
CA LYS A 72 22.44 -0.64 -9.39
C LYS A 72 21.81 0.06 -10.59
N LEU A 73 20.60 -0.36 -10.98
CA LEU A 73 19.86 0.29 -12.07
C LEU A 73 19.39 1.69 -11.67
N TYR A 74 18.96 1.87 -10.42
CA TYR A 74 18.51 3.16 -9.90
C TYR A 74 19.66 4.14 -9.70
N GLU A 75 20.86 3.66 -9.35
CA GLU A 75 22.08 4.47 -9.29
C GLU A 75 22.44 5.02 -10.67
N LYS A 76 22.47 4.16 -11.70
CA LYS A 76 22.67 4.59 -13.10
C LYS A 76 21.60 5.59 -13.55
N ARG A 77 20.33 5.33 -13.21
CA ARG A 77 19.22 6.28 -13.49
C ARG A 77 19.51 7.63 -12.84
N ASN A 78 19.95 7.64 -11.58
CA ASN A 78 20.24 8.86 -10.86
C ASN A 78 21.41 9.64 -11.49
N GLU A 79 22.49 8.97 -11.91
CA GLU A 79 23.60 9.60 -12.63
C GLU A 79 23.13 10.32 -13.91
N ILE A 80 22.22 9.69 -14.67
CA ILE A 80 21.64 10.30 -15.89
C ILE A 80 20.72 11.47 -15.52
N ILE A 81 19.85 11.33 -14.51
CA ILE A 81 18.95 12.39 -14.07
C ILE A 81 19.72 13.63 -13.61
N GLN A 82 20.82 13.45 -12.88
CA GLN A 82 21.67 14.56 -12.42
C GLN A 82 22.61 15.11 -13.51
N GLY A 83 22.72 14.42 -14.66
CA GLY A 83 23.64 14.79 -15.74
C GLY A 83 25.11 14.51 -15.42
N GLU A 84 25.40 13.61 -14.47
CA GLU A 84 26.76 13.17 -14.14
C GLU A 84 27.33 12.23 -15.20
N ARG A 85 26.45 11.52 -15.92
CA ARG A 85 26.79 10.57 -16.97
C ARG A 85 25.78 10.66 -18.12
N GLU A 86 26.28 10.74 -19.35
CA GLU A 86 25.47 10.61 -20.55
C GLU A 86 25.13 9.14 -20.87
N PRO A 87 23.92 8.84 -21.40
CA PRO A 87 23.56 7.48 -21.81
C PRO A 87 24.46 6.93 -22.92
N GLU A 88 24.91 5.68 -22.78
CA GLU A 88 25.63 4.98 -23.85
C GLU A 88 24.67 4.58 -24.98
N GLU A 89 25.18 4.42 -26.20
CA GLU A 89 24.36 4.04 -27.36
C GLU A 89 23.58 2.74 -27.16
N GLN A 90 24.14 1.77 -26.43
CA GLN A 90 23.49 0.50 -26.11
C GLN A 90 22.37 0.61 -25.06
N GLU A 91 22.36 1.68 -24.25
CA GLU A 91 21.36 1.88 -23.19
C GLU A 91 20.13 2.63 -23.70
N LYS A 92 20.22 3.23 -24.90
CA LYS A 92 19.12 3.96 -25.51
C LYS A 92 18.10 2.97 -26.07
N ALA A 93 16.84 3.19 -25.71
CA ALA A 93 15.73 2.54 -26.38
C ALA A 93 15.50 3.15 -27.77
N GLU A 94 14.66 2.50 -28.58
CA GLU A 94 14.20 3.09 -29.84
C GLU A 94 13.51 4.44 -29.57
N GLU A 95 13.86 5.46 -30.35
CA GLU A 95 13.19 6.74 -30.29
C GLU A 95 11.73 6.62 -30.73
N ASP A 96 10.82 7.20 -29.95
CA ASP A 96 9.43 7.41 -30.34
C ASP A 96 9.06 8.90 -30.31
N ASP A 97 7.94 9.24 -30.94
CA ASP A 97 7.49 10.64 -31.07
C ASP A 97 7.14 11.26 -29.70
N VAL A 98 6.76 10.45 -28.70
CA VAL A 98 6.45 10.92 -27.36
C VAL A 98 7.72 11.39 -26.65
N LEU A 99 8.81 10.62 -26.76
CA LEU A 99 10.11 10.99 -26.19
C LEU A 99 10.66 12.27 -26.82
N LYS A 100 10.49 12.47 -28.13
CA LYS A 100 10.91 13.69 -28.83
C LYS A 100 10.17 14.92 -28.30
N ASP A 101 8.85 14.84 -28.18
CA ASP A 101 8.04 15.94 -27.66
C ASP A 101 8.40 16.29 -26.20
N ILE A 102 8.69 15.28 -25.37
CA ILE A 102 9.13 15.48 -23.98
C ILE A 102 10.51 16.13 -23.95
N ALA A 103 11.45 15.65 -24.78
CA ALA A 103 12.81 16.20 -24.86
C ALA A 103 12.80 17.68 -25.25
N VAL A 104 11.97 18.09 -26.22
CA VAL A 104 11.81 19.51 -26.61
C VAL A 104 11.29 20.36 -25.45
N LYS A 105 10.33 19.85 -24.67
CA LYS A 105 9.78 20.58 -23.51
C LYS A 105 10.78 20.69 -22.35
N MET A 106 11.59 19.66 -22.14
CA MET A 106 12.54 19.60 -21.02
C MET A 106 13.88 20.30 -21.31
N SER A 107 14.25 20.48 -22.58
CA SER A 107 15.50 21.15 -22.99
C SER A 107 15.51 22.66 -22.80
N CYS A 108 14.43 23.26 -22.29
CA CYS A 108 14.39 24.68 -21.92
C CYS A 108 15.01 24.99 -20.54
N SER A 109 15.51 23.97 -19.82
CA SER A 109 16.16 24.14 -18.52
C SER A 109 17.67 24.35 -18.66
N ASP A 110 18.23 25.28 -17.87
CA ASP A 110 19.68 25.50 -17.77
C ASP A 110 20.38 24.51 -16.83
N GLN A 111 19.64 23.56 -16.23
CA GLN A 111 20.22 22.55 -15.34
C GLN A 111 20.78 21.34 -16.11
N PRO A 112 21.92 20.77 -15.68
CA PRO A 112 22.44 19.54 -16.25
C PRO A 112 21.48 18.36 -15.98
N GLY A 113 21.44 17.41 -16.91
CA GLY A 113 20.59 16.22 -16.81
C GLY A 113 19.12 16.48 -17.11
N VAL A 114 18.22 15.81 -16.35
CA VAL A 114 16.77 15.87 -16.54
C VAL A 114 16.13 16.66 -15.40
N ALA A 115 15.97 17.97 -15.62
CA ALA A 115 15.43 18.88 -14.62
C ALA A 115 14.01 18.49 -14.17
N SER A 116 13.72 18.67 -12.88
CA SER A 116 12.41 18.41 -12.25
C SER A 116 11.85 17.00 -12.55
N PHE A 117 12.72 16.01 -12.75
CA PHE A 117 12.32 14.64 -13.07
C PHE A 117 11.31 14.09 -12.06
N TRP A 118 11.63 14.11 -10.76
CA TRP A 118 10.75 13.56 -9.73
C TRP A 118 9.46 14.35 -9.53
N LEU A 119 9.50 15.68 -9.57
CA LEU A 119 8.28 16.49 -9.55
C LEU A 119 7.37 16.14 -10.73
N THR A 120 7.96 15.95 -11.92
CA THR A 120 7.23 15.51 -13.11
C THR A 120 6.61 14.13 -12.88
N VAL A 121 7.36 13.16 -12.34
CA VAL A 121 6.83 11.83 -11.99
C VAL A 121 5.67 11.93 -11.01
N PHE A 122 5.76 12.78 -9.99
CA PHE A 122 4.69 12.97 -9.01
C PHE A 122 3.43 13.56 -9.63
N ARG A 123 3.56 14.56 -10.51
CA ARG A 123 2.41 15.17 -11.21
C ARG A 123 1.67 14.19 -12.13
N HIS A 124 2.38 13.23 -12.72
CA HIS A 124 1.77 12.27 -13.66
C HIS A 124 1.23 11.01 -12.99
N SER A 125 1.56 10.77 -11.72
CA SER A 125 0.92 9.72 -10.93
C SER A 125 -0.36 10.25 -10.32
N SER A 126 -1.52 9.68 -10.67
CA SER A 126 -2.83 10.12 -10.14
C SER A 126 -2.84 10.16 -8.61
N THR A 127 -2.39 9.08 -7.96
CA THR A 127 -2.35 8.97 -6.50
C THR A 127 -1.42 10.00 -5.87
N LEU A 128 -0.20 10.18 -6.41
CA LEU A 128 0.76 11.13 -5.83
C LEU A 128 0.33 12.58 -6.06
N ASN A 129 -0.20 12.89 -7.24
CA ASN A 129 -0.62 14.23 -7.62
C ASN A 129 -1.76 14.74 -6.72
N ASP A 130 -2.73 13.89 -6.38
CA ASP A 130 -3.83 14.23 -5.47
C ASP A 130 -3.35 14.54 -4.04
N MET A 131 -2.21 13.95 -3.64
CA MET A 131 -1.59 14.20 -2.34
C MET A 131 -0.76 15.47 -2.30
N MET A 132 -0.27 15.96 -3.45
CA MET A 132 0.54 17.18 -3.51
C MET A 132 -0.30 18.43 -3.27
N ARG A 133 0.35 19.44 -2.69
CA ARG A 133 -0.19 20.79 -2.51
C ARG A 133 0.71 21.81 -3.22
N PRO A 134 0.19 23.01 -3.55
CA PRO A 134 0.98 24.02 -4.26
C PRO A 134 2.29 24.43 -3.57
N TYR A 135 2.34 24.32 -2.23
CA TYR A 135 3.54 24.63 -1.46
C TYR A 135 4.57 23.48 -1.40
N ASP A 136 4.20 22.26 -1.83
CA ASP A 136 5.11 21.12 -1.90
C ASP A 136 5.96 21.16 -3.18
N GLU A 137 5.46 21.77 -4.26
CA GLU A 137 6.14 21.79 -5.55
C GLU A 137 7.54 22.40 -5.48
N PRO A 138 7.77 23.58 -4.84
CA PRO A 138 9.11 24.14 -4.72
C PRO A 138 10.07 23.27 -3.90
N ILE A 139 9.55 22.43 -3.00
CA ILE A 139 10.37 21.50 -2.20
C ILE A 139 10.76 20.30 -3.07
N LEU A 140 9.81 19.78 -3.85
CA LEU A 140 10.00 18.64 -4.75
C LEU A 140 10.86 18.99 -5.98
N GLU A 141 10.96 20.26 -6.37
CA GLU A 141 11.98 20.71 -7.34
C GLU A 141 13.41 20.38 -6.89
N HIS A 142 13.65 20.32 -5.58
CA HIS A 142 14.95 19.97 -5.03
C HIS A 142 15.15 18.46 -4.83
N LEU A 143 14.15 17.61 -5.11
CA LEU A 143 14.24 16.16 -4.93
C LEU A 143 15.13 15.55 -6.02
N GLN A 144 16.26 14.97 -5.60
CA GLN A 144 17.26 14.38 -6.48
C GLN A 144 17.05 12.87 -6.68
N ASP A 145 16.72 12.15 -5.61
CA ASP A 145 16.53 10.70 -5.67
C ASP A 145 15.55 10.19 -4.61
N ILE A 146 14.97 9.02 -4.88
CA ILE A 146 14.14 8.27 -3.95
C ILE A 146 14.68 6.85 -3.88
N LYS A 147 15.21 6.46 -2.72
CA LYS A 147 15.79 5.13 -2.48
C LYS A 147 14.89 4.32 -1.56
N ILE A 148 14.83 3.02 -1.81
CA ILE A 148 14.16 2.05 -0.94
C ILE A 148 15.19 1.23 -0.18
N GLU A 149 14.99 1.09 1.13
CA GLU A 149 15.83 0.27 2.01
C GLU A 149 14.93 -0.73 2.74
N TYR A 150 15.19 -2.02 2.59
CA TYR A 150 14.41 -3.07 3.26
C TYR A 150 14.96 -3.34 4.66
N THR A 151 14.08 -3.38 5.66
CA THR A 151 14.45 -3.65 7.06
C THR A 151 14.11 -5.07 7.46
N GLU A 152 15.01 -5.74 8.15
CA GLU A 152 14.77 -7.13 8.59
C GLU A 152 13.96 -7.21 9.89
N ASN A 153 14.18 -6.28 10.83
CA ASN A 153 13.55 -6.28 12.15
C ASN A 153 13.21 -4.85 12.62
N PRO A 154 11.92 -4.44 12.59
CA PRO A 154 10.78 -5.18 12.04
C PRO A 154 10.89 -5.34 10.51
N MET A 155 10.28 -6.40 9.98
CA MET A 155 10.17 -6.61 8.53
C MET A 155 9.42 -5.44 7.90
N GLY A 156 10.03 -4.80 6.92
CA GLY A 156 9.45 -3.64 6.27
C GLY A 156 10.39 -2.99 5.28
N PHE A 157 10.11 -1.73 4.97
CA PHE A 157 10.96 -0.92 4.13
C PHE A 157 10.88 0.55 4.53
N ARG A 158 11.89 1.31 4.13
CA ARG A 158 11.99 2.75 4.28
C ARG A 158 12.20 3.39 2.92
N LEU A 159 11.48 4.47 2.67
CA LEU A 159 11.73 5.35 1.54
C LEU A 159 12.59 6.53 2.01
N ASN A 160 13.76 6.68 1.41
CA ASN A 160 14.72 7.74 1.68
C ASN A 160 14.63 8.76 0.53
N PHE A 161 14.21 9.98 0.85
CA PHE A 161 14.09 11.08 -0.09
C PHE A 161 15.34 11.96 0.00
N HIS A 162 16.08 12.08 -1.09
CA HIS A 162 17.34 12.81 -1.14
C HIS A 162 17.11 14.16 -1.82
N PHE A 163 17.29 15.24 -1.06
CA PHE A 163 17.11 16.60 -1.56
C PHE A 163 18.45 17.32 -1.69
N SER A 164 18.58 18.14 -2.73
CA SER A 164 19.62 19.16 -2.80
C SER A 164 19.40 20.20 -1.68
N PRO A 165 20.47 20.91 -1.25
CA PRO A 165 20.34 21.96 -0.24
C PRO A 165 19.27 22.98 -0.63
N ASN A 166 18.26 23.14 0.23
CA ASN A 166 17.16 24.08 0.00
C ASN A 166 16.79 24.85 1.27
N ARG A 167 16.04 25.95 1.12
CA ARG A 167 15.69 26.85 2.23
C ARG A 167 14.89 26.17 3.35
N THR A 168 14.17 25.09 3.01
CA THR A 168 13.28 24.35 3.92
C THR A 168 13.94 23.14 4.58
N SER A 169 15.03 22.60 4.03
CA SER A 169 15.72 21.42 4.54
C SER A 169 16.61 21.77 5.73
N ARG A 170 16.00 22.11 6.87
CA ARG A 170 16.62 21.93 8.19
C ARG A 170 16.38 20.48 8.61
N THR A 171 17.11 19.54 8.02
CA THR A 171 17.08 18.16 8.50
C THR A 171 17.76 18.14 9.87
N ARG A 172 16.97 18.02 10.95
CA ARG A 172 17.51 17.69 12.27
C ARG A 172 18.08 16.26 12.18
N SER A 173 19.36 16.13 12.55
CA SER A 173 20.04 14.85 12.79
C SER A 173 19.26 13.94 13.74
#